data_AF-A0A4Y9ZLU7-F1
#
_entry.id   AF-A0A4Y9ZLU7-F1
#
_cell.length_a   1.000
_cell.length_b   1.000
_cell.length_c   1.000
_cell.angle_alpha   90.00
_cell.angle_beta   90.00
_cell.angle_gamma   90.00
#
_symmetry.space_group_name_H-M   'P 1'
#
loop_
_entity.id
_entity.type
_entity.pdbx_description
1 polymer ?
#
loop_
_entity_poly.entity_id
_entity_poly.type
_entity_poly.pdbx_seq_one_letter_code
_entity_poly.pdbx_strand_id
1 'polypeptide(L)'
;MFEKFSNQDVDAGGSGGEYTVQAGFGWTNGVALWVASQFGDVLVAPQCPNPLIEAAVIGGSGTQKSGVPSLNGGRMGTLSAALGTVAGYLLL
;
A
#
# COMPACT_ATOMS: atom_id res chain seq x y z
N MET A 1 -2.44 -13.11 11.40
CA MET A 1 -2.05 -14.36 10.73
C MET A 1 -2.41 -15.55 11.60
N PHE A 2 -2.86 -16.65 11.00
CA PHE A 2 -3.37 -17.83 11.71
C PHE A 2 -2.33 -18.95 11.80
N GLU A 3 -2.57 -19.96 12.64
CA GLU A 3 -1.80 -21.20 12.67
C GLU A 3 -1.79 -21.92 11.31
N LYS A 4 -2.95 -21.99 10.65
CA LYS A 4 -3.14 -22.75 9.40
C LYS A 4 -4.15 -22.05 8.49
N PHE A 5 -4.06 -22.32 7.19
CA PHE A 5 -4.95 -21.78 6.14
C PHE A 5 -5.64 -22.91 5.38
N SER A 6 -6.78 -22.60 4.74
CA SER A 6 -7.45 -23.53 3.84
C SER A 6 -6.64 -23.73 2.56
N ASN A 7 -6.69 -24.92 1.97
CA ASN A 7 -6.09 -25.20 0.66
C ASN A 7 -7.08 -24.97 -0.51
N GLN A 8 -8.37 -24.75 -0.20
CA GLN A 8 -9.42 -24.47 -1.19
C GLN A 8 -9.71 -22.98 -1.33
N ASP A 9 -9.40 -22.19 -0.29
CA ASP A 9 -9.75 -20.78 -0.20
C ASP A 9 -8.58 -20.00 0.42
N VAL A 10 -8.08 -19.01 -0.32
CA VAL A 10 -6.92 -18.20 0.05
C VAL A 10 -7.24 -17.16 1.13
N ASP A 11 -8.51 -16.78 1.25
CA ASP A 11 -8.97 -15.77 2.21
C ASP A 11 -9.44 -16.40 3.54
N ALA A 12 -9.42 -17.74 3.62
CA ALA A 12 -9.88 -18.48 4.78
C ALA A 12 -8.74 -19.08 5.61
N GLY A 13 -8.84 -18.91 6.93
CA GLY A 13 -8.11 -19.74 7.89
C GLY A 13 -8.52 -21.22 7.72
N GLY A 14 -7.59 -22.13 8.00
CA GLY A 14 -7.92 -23.55 8.02
C GLY A 14 -8.82 -23.88 9.20
N SER A 15 -9.35 -25.10 9.22
CA SER A 15 -10.26 -25.56 10.29
C SER A 15 -10.09 -27.06 10.53
N GLY A 16 -10.76 -27.59 11.55
CA GLY A 16 -10.73 -29.00 11.94
C GLY A 16 -9.84 -29.31 13.14
N GLY A 17 -9.97 -30.54 13.65
CA GLY A 17 -9.41 -30.94 14.95
C GLY A 17 -10.35 -30.64 16.12
N GLU A 18 -9.85 -30.79 17.34
CA GLU A 18 -10.64 -30.57 18.57
C GLU A 18 -10.74 -29.09 18.97
N TYR A 19 -9.82 -28.25 18.48
CA TYR A 19 -9.72 -26.86 18.87
C TYR A 19 -9.89 -25.90 17.69
N THR A 20 -10.36 -24.70 18.01
CA THR A 20 -10.43 -23.60 17.07
C THR A 20 -9.03 -23.11 16.71
N VAL A 21 -8.89 -22.65 15.46
CA VAL A 21 -7.61 -22.14 14.97
C VAL A 21 -7.21 -20.87 15.72
N GLN A 22 -5.95 -20.85 16.16
CA GLN A 22 -5.39 -19.73 16.91
C GLN A 22 -4.86 -18.64 15.98
N ALA A 23 -5.05 -17.39 16.39
CA ALA A 23 -4.45 -16.23 15.76
C ALA A 23 -3.11 -15.89 16.42
N GLY A 24 -2.19 -15.31 15.65
CA GLY A 24 -0.91 -14.80 16.17
C GLY A 24 0.23 -15.83 16.20
N PHE A 25 0.18 -16.86 15.37
CA PHE A 25 1.19 -17.91 15.40
C PHE A 25 2.53 -17.44 14.80
N GLY A 26 3.58 -17.48 15.61
CA GLY A 26 4.92 -16.95 15.28
C GLY A 26 5.54 -17.52 14.00
N TRP A 27 5.39 -18.83 13.73
CA TRP A 27 5.92 -19.45 12.51
C TRP A 27 5.36 -18.83 11.21
N THR A 28 4.08 -18.49 11.19
CA THR A 28 3.35 -17.99 10.03
C THR A 28 3.79 -16.56 9.78
N ASN A 29 3.93 -15.78 10.85
CA ASN A 29 4.50 -14.44 10.79
C ASN A 29 5.96 -14.49 10.30
N GLY A 30 6.76 -15.45 10.77
CA GLY A 30 8.14 -15.64 10.32
C GLY A 30 8.26 -15.99 8.83
N VAL A 31 7.45 -16.95 8.37
CA VAL A 31 7.38 -17.32 6.95
C VAL A 31 6.92 -16.13 6.09
N ALA A 32 5.95 -15.33 6.56
CA ALA A 32 5.51 -14.15 5.84
C ALA A 32 6.62 -13.13 5.61
N LEU A 33 7.41 -12.84 6.64
CA LEU A 33 8.57 -11.96 6.54
C LEU A 33 9.66 -12.56 5.64
N TRP A 34 9.87 -13.88 5.70
CA TRP A 34 10.80 -14.57 4.81
C TRP A 34 10.36 -14.46 3.35
N VAL A 35 9.09 -14.74 3.02
CA VAL A 35 8.54 -14.58 1.65
C VAL A 35 8.69 -13.14 1.18
N ALA A 36 8.37 -12.15 2.02
CA ALA A 36 8.57 -10.74 1.68
C ALA A 36 10.05 -10.42 1.40
N SER A 37 10.99 -11.01 2.15
CA SER A 37 12.42 -10.83 1.89
C SER A 37 12.91 -11.51 0.61
N GLN A 38 12.30 -12.64 0.21
CA GLN A 38 12.72 -13.40 -0.97
C GLN A 38 12.11 -12.87 -2.26
N PHE A 39 10.88 -12.35 -2.21
CA PHE A 39 10.11 -11.98 -3.40
C PHE A 39 9.72 -10.50 -3.43
N GLY A 40 10.14 -9.69 -2.46
CA GLY A 40 9.77 -8.27 -2.36
C GLY A 40 10.06 -7.48 -3.63
N ASP A 41 11.12 -7.81 -4.36
CA ASP A 41 11.50 -7.14 -5.60
C ASP A 41 10.65 -7.53 -6.83
N VAL A 42 9.93 -8.65 -6.76
CA VAL A 42 9.08 -9.16 -7.87
C VAL A 42 7.59 -9.01 -7.60
N LEU A 43 7.19 -8.80 -6.33
CA LEU A 43 5.80 -8.60 -5.95
C LEU A 43 5.34 -7.18 -6.34
N VAL A 44 4.33 -7.10 -7.20
CA VAL A 44 3.69 -5.84 -7.58
C VAL A 44 2.42 -5.65 -6.77
N ALA A 45 2.29 -4.51 -6.10
CA ALA A 45 1.07 -4.18 -5.37
C ALA A 45 -0.12 -4.06 -6.35
N PRO A 46 -1.23 -4.78 -6.10
CA PRO A 46 -2.42 -4.66 -6.94
C PRO A 46 -3.00 -3.25 -6.85
N GLN A 47 -3.54 -2.75 -7.96
CA GLN A 47 -4.28 -1.50 -7.98
C GLN A 47 -5.68 -1.74 -7.42
N CYS A 48 -5.89 -1.41 -6.15
CA CYS A 48 -7.21 -1.50 -5.53
C CYS A 48 -8.01 -0.22 -5.81
N PRO A 49 -9.28 -0.32 -6.29
CA PRO A 49 -10.17 0.83 -6.34
C PRO A 49 -10.37 1.40 -4.93
N ASN A 50 -10.58 2.71 -4.83
CA ASN A 50 -10.91 3.31 -3.55
C ASN A 50 -12.25 2.75 -3.06
N PRO A 51 -12.31 2.06 -1.91
CA PRO A 51 -13.50 1.32 -1.49
C PRO A 51 -14.69 2.25 -1.23
N LEU A 52 -14.45 3.52 -0.90
CA LEU A 52 -15.51 4.51 -0.71
C LEU A 52 -16.11 5.01 -2.04
N ILE A 53 -15.35 4.93 -3.14
CA ILE A 53 -15.86 5.27 -4.48
C ILE A 53 -16.65 4.09 -5.03
N GLU A 54 -16.14 2.87 -4.90
CA GLU A 54 -16.81 1.66 -5.41
C GLU A 54 -18.15 1.39 -4.70
N ALA A 55 -18.22 1.61 -3.40
CA ALA A 55 -19.48 1.56 -2.66
C ALA A 55 -20.50 2.62 -3.15
N ALA A 56 -20.04 3.75 -3.70
CA ALA A 56 -20.90 4.81 -4.24
C ALA A 56 -21.34 4.54 -5.69
N VAL A 57 -20.54 3.85 -6.51
CA VAL A 57 -20.85 3.58 -7.94
C VAL A 57 -22.03 2.61 -8.09
N ILE A 58 -22.25 1.69 -7.15
CA ILE A 58 -23.43 0.80 -7.14
C ILE A 58 -24.74 1.59 -6.96
N GLY A 59 -24.68 2.86 -6.52
CA GLY A 59 -25.84 3.76 -6.38
C GLY A 59 -26.03 4.77 -7.52
N GLY A 60 -25.16 4.85 -8.52
CA GLY A 60 -25.16 5.98 -9.47
C GLY A 60 -24.71 5.64 -10.88
N SER A 61 -25.67 5.32 -11.75
CA SER A 61 -25.49 5.27 -13.20
C SER A 61 -24.93 6.61 -13.74
N GLY A 62 -23.69 6.62 -14.24
CA GLY A 62 -23.12 7.80 -14.88
C GLY A 62 -21.72 7.57 -15.45
N THR A 63 -21.63 7.46 -16.78
CA THR A 63 -20.40 7.42 -17.58
C THR A 63 -19.43 8.55 -17.21
N GLN A 64 -18.22 8.24 -16.75
CA GLN A 64 -17.11 9.22 -16.70
C GLN A 64 -15.81 8.61 -17.21
N LYS A 65 -15.43 9.01 -18.43
CA LYS A 65 -14.07 8.86 -18.95
C LYS A 65 -13.17 9.83 -18.18
N SER A 66 -12.39 9.33 -17.23
CA SER A 66 -11.37 10.15 -16.56
C SER A 66 -10.01 9.85 -17.17
N GLY A 67 -9.60 10.70 -18.10
CA GLY A 67 -8.25 10.72 -18.65
C GLY A 67 -7.24 11.10 -17.56
N VAL A 68 -6.12 10.39 -17.52
CA VAL A 68 -4.98 10.68 -16.65
C VAL A 68 -4.22 11.88 -17.24
N PRO A 69 -3.89 12.95 -16.48
CA PRO A 69 -3.00 13.99 -16.98
C PRO A 69 -1.57 13.44 -17.09
N SER A 70 -1.04 13.42 -18.31
CA SER A 70 0.37 13.13 -18.59
C SER A 70 1.24 14.29 -18.10
N LEU A 71 2.01 14.06 -17.03
CA LEU A 71 3.05 14.99 -16.58
C LEU A 71 4.32 14.74 -17.40
N ASN A 72 4.42 15.42 -18.54
CA ASN A 72 5.66 15.60 -19.26
C ASN A 72 6.39 16.83 -18.69
N GLY A 73 7.45 16.63 -17.90
CA GLY A 73 8.17 17.71 -17.23
C GLY A 73 9.66 17.40 -17.13
N GLY A 74 10.41 17.84 -18.15
CA GLY A 74 11.84 17.61 -18.30
C GLY A 74 12.69 18.18 -17.17
N ARG A 75 13.77 17.44 -16.86
CA ARG A 75 14.93 17.94 -16.13
C ARG A 75 15.70 18.91 -17.04
N MET A 76 16.26 19.97 -16.45
CA MET A 76 17.61 20.55 -16.69
C MET A 76 17.57 22.09 -16.71
N GLY A 77 18.21 22.74 -15.72
CA GLY A 77 18.44 24.19 -15.77
C GLY A 77 18.77 24.89 -14.45
N THR A 78 20.04 24.79 -14.04
CA THR A 78 20.86 25.80 -13.32
C THR A 78 20.36 26.47 -12.04
N LEU A 79 21.07 26.13 -10.95
CA LEU A 79 21.22 26.92 -9.72
C LEU A 79 21.61 28.37 -10.03
N SER A 80 20.86 29.35 -9.53
CA SER A 80 21.33 30.72 -9.39
C SER A 80 20.90 31.28 -8.04
N ALA A 81 21.88 31.77 -7.30
CA ALA A 81 21.78 32.23 -5.92
C ALA A 81 20.94 33.51 -5.81
N ALA A 82 20.00 33.54 -4.88
CA ALA A 82 19.39 34.78 -4.40
C ALA A 82 19.66 34.90 -2.90
N LEU A 83 20.58 35.82 -2.58
CA LEU A 83 20.91 36.29 -1.25
C LEU A 83 19.64 36.86 -0.59
N GLY A 84 19.21 36.23 0.51
CA GLY A 84 18.14 36.73 1.39
C GLY A 84 18.64 36.76 2.83
N THR A 85 19.21 37.89 3.22
CA THR A 85 19.79 38.18 4.53
C THR A 85 18.76 38.03 5.65
N VAL A 86 18.83 36.99 6.47
CA VAL A 86 18.13 36.92 7.76
C VAL A 86 19.08 37.51 8.81
N ALA A 87 19.08 38.84 8.94
CA ALA A 87 19.77 39.54 10.01
C ALA A 87 18.74 40.29 10.86
N GLY A 88 18.58 39.84 12.09
CA GLY A 88 17.94 40.64 13.13
C GLY A 88 16.87 39.89 13.93
N TYR A 89 17.26 38.90 14.72
CA TYR A 89 16.62 38.61 16.01
C TYR A 89 17.52 37.71 16.86
N LEU A 90 18.66 38.27 17.32
CA LEU A 90 19.37 37.79 18.51
C LEU A 90 20.42 38.83 18.91
N LEU A 91 20.14 39.72 19.88
CA LEU A 91 21.17 40.33 20.76
C LEU A 91 20.65 41.27 21.88
N LEU A 92 19.61 40.88 22.64
CA LEU A 92 19.44 41.14 24.08
C LEU A 92 18.16 40.43 24.55
#